data_AF-A0A392N3Y9-F1
#
_entry.id   AF-A0A392N3Y9-F1
#
_cell.length_a   1.000
_cell.length_b   1.000
_cell.length_c   1.000
_cell.angle_alpha   90.00
_cell.angle_beta   90.00
_cell.angle_gamma   90.00
#
_symmetry.space_group_name_H-M   'P 1'
#
loop_
_entity.id
_entity.type
_entity.pdbx_description
1 polymer ?
#
loop_
_entity_poly.entity_id
_entity_poly.type
_entity_poly.pdbx_seq_one_letter_code
_entity_poly.pdbx_strand_id
1 'polypeptide(L)'
;HLHGFNFFVVGQGFGNFDTNKDPSKFNLVDPVERNTVGVPSGGWVAIRFLADNPGVWFMHCHLEVHTSWGLKMAWIVLDGKLPNQKLFPPPADLPKC
;
A
#
# COMPACT_ATOMS: atom_id res chain seq x y z
N HIS A 1 -2.71 2.63 5.48
CA HIS A 1 -1.53 3.46 5.20
C HIS A 1 -0.46 2.55 4.62
N LEU A 2 0.24 2.98 3.58
CA LEU A 2 1.36 2.27 2.97
C LEU A 2 2.59 3.18 3.03
N HIS A 3 3.68 2.67 3.60
CA HIS A 3 4.98 3.32 3.58
C HIS A 3 5.64 3.16 2.20
N GLY A 4 6.57 4.04 1.85
CA GLY A 4 7.36 3.92 0.61
C GLY A 4 6.63 4.22 -0.69
N PHE A 5 5.30 4.32 -0.66
CA PHE A 5 4.45 4.54 -1.83
C PHE A 5 3.28 5.46 -1.53
N ASN A 6 2.94 6.28 -2.52
CA ASN A 6 1.56 6.68 -2.72
C ASN A 6 0.84 5.65 -3.61
N PHE A 7 -0.48 5.64 -3.56
CA PHE A 7 -1.33 4.80 -4.38
C PHE A 7 -2.54 5.57 -4.90
N PHE A 8 -3.07 5.13 -6.03
CA PHE A 8 -4.32 5.60 -6.59
C PHE A 8 -5.49 4.83 -6.00
N VAL A 9 -6.49 5.52 -5.46
CA VAL A 9 -7.75 4.92 -5.03
C VAL A 9 -8.68 4.86 -6.25
N VAL A 10 -8.77 3.68 -6.87
CA VAL A 10 -9.50 3.49 -8.13
C VAL A 10 -10.97 3.12 -7.91
N GLY A 11 -11.34 2.66 -6.71
CA GLY A 11 -12.73 2.35 -6.40
C GLY A 11 -12.95 2.12 -4.91
N GLN A 12 -14.19 2.30 -4.47
CA GLN A 12 -14.64 2.00 -3.12
C GLN A 12 -16.13 1.69 -3.13
N GLY A 13 -16.61 0.92 -2.14
CA GLY A 13 -18.01 0.56 -2.03
C GLY A 13 -18.36 -0.02 -0.67
N PHE A 14 -19.65 -0.26 -0.46
CA PHE A 14 -20.18 -0.95 0.72
C PHE A 14 -20.45 -2.42 0.42
N GLY A 15 -20.49 -3.25 1.45
CA GLY A 15 -20.67 -4.70 1.33
C GLY A 15 -19.40 -5.39 0.82
N ASN A 16 -19.59 -6.61 0.32
CA ASN A 16 -18.49 -7.42 -0.19
C ASN A 16 -18.13 -7.00 -1.62
N PHE A 17 -16.83 -6.87 -1.91
CA PHE A 17 -16.32 -6.62 -3.25
C PHE A 17 -16.71 -7.73 -4.22
N ASP A 18 -17.32 -7.39 -5.36
CA ASP A 18 -17.63 -8.32 -6.45
C ASP A 18 -16.56 -8.20 -7.55
N THR A 19 -15.67 -9.18 -7.62
CA THR A 19 -14.56 -9.22 -8.58
C THR A 19 -15.00 -9.17 -10.04
N ASN A 20 -16.25 -9.55 -10.35
CA ASN A 20 -16.78 -9.57 -11.71
C ASN A 20 -17.48 -8.25 -12.10
N LYS A 21 -17.91 -7.44 -11.13
CA LYS A 21 -18.71 -6.24 -11.39
C LYS A 21 -18.01 -4.95 -11.00
N ASP A 22 -17.40 -4.89 -9.82
CA ASP A 22 -16.86 -3.65 -9.30
C ASP A 22 -15.65 -3.10 -10.06
N PRO A 23 -14.74 -3.93 -10.63
CA PRO A 23 -13.65 -3.42 -11.47
C PRO A 23 -14.11 -2.59 -12.68
N SER A 24 -15.31 -2.85 -13.22
CA SER A 24 -15.87 -2.08 -14.35
C SER A 24 -16.21 -0.63 -13.99
N LYS A 25 -16.32 -0.33 -12.70
CA LYS A 25 -16.64 1.00 -12.16
C LYS A 25 -15.41 1.76 -11.69
N PHE A 26 -14.20 1.21 -11.85
CA PHE A 26 -12.99 1.88 -11.39
C PHE A 26 -12.78 3.20 -12.11
N ASN A 27 -12.42 4.24 -11.36
CA ASN A 27 -11.87 5.46 -11.93
C ASN A 27 -10.42 5.18 -12.37
N LEU A 28 -10.23 5.06 -13.69
CA LEU A 28 -8.92 4.83 -14.32
C LEU A 28 -8.41 6.06 -15.09
N VAL A 29 -9.06 7.22 -14.93
CA VAL A 29 -8.71 8.45 -15.63
C VAL A 29 -8.00 9.41 -14.69
N ASP A 30 -8.63 9.73 -13.56
CA ASP A 30 -8.15 10.71 -12.58
C ASP A 30 -8.39 10.27 -11.11
N PRO A 31 -8.02 9.03 -10.72
CA PRO A 31 -8.19 8.60 -9.35
C PRO A 31 -7.33 9.42 -8.39
N VAL A 32 -7.82 9.62 -7.16
CA VAL A 32 -7.07 10.35 -6.15
C VAL A 32 -5.83 9.56 -5.71
N GLU A 33 -4.67 10.22 -5.70
CA GLU A 33 -3.41 9.68 -5.20
C GLU A 33 -3.21 10.04 -3.72
N ARG A 34 -3.02 9.05 -2.85
CA ARG A 34 -2.75 9.23 -1.41
C ARG A 34 -1.88 8.10 -0.86
N ASN A 35 -1.36 8.23 0.36
CA ASN A 35 -0.67 7.15 1.09
C ASN A 35 -1.55 6.46 2.16
N THR A 36 -2.74 7.02 2.44
CA THR A 36 -3.69 6.52 3.43
C THR A 36 -5.10 6.73 2.91
N VAL A 37 -5.94 5.72 3.09
CA VAL A 37 -7.36 5.74 2.70
C VAL A 37 -8.17 5.05 3.79
N GLY A 38 -9.33 5.62 4.11
CA GLY A 38 -10.30 4.98 4.99
C GLY A 38 -11.10 3.95 4.19
N VAL A 39 -11.12 2.70 4.66
CA VAL A 39 -12.04 1.71 4.10
C VAL A 39 -13.44 1.99 4.65
N PRO A 40 -14.48 2.11 3.81
CA PRO A 40 -15.85 2.29 4.30
C PRO A 40 -16.23 1.21 5.32
N SER A 41 -17.01 1.57 6.34
CA SER A 41 -17.48 0.60 7.33
C SER A 41 -18.29 -0.50 6.64
N GLY A 42 -17.90 -1.76 6.86
CA GLY A 42 -18.50 -2.92 6.20
C GLY A 42 -18.37 -2.90 4.67
N GLY A 43 -17.32 -2.27 4.14
CA GLY A 43 -17.11 -2.08 2.71
C GLY A 43 -15.70 -2.45 2.24
N TRP A 44 -15.33 -1.94 1.07
CA TRP A 44 -14.08 -2.23 0.39
C TRP A 44 -13.48 -0.98 -0.27
N VAL A 45 -12.16 -1.03 -0.49
CA VAL A 45 -11.41 -0.06 -1.29
C VAL A 45 -10.48 -0.84 -2.21
N ALA A 46 -10.40 -0.42 -3.48
CA ALA A 46 -9.41 -0.88 -4.43
C ALA A 46 -8.36 0.21 -4.65
N ILE A 47 -7.09 -0.15 -4.45
CA ILE A 47 -5.94 0.72 -4.70
C ILE A 47 -5.05 0.13 -5.81
N ARG A 48 -4.36 0.99 -6.55
CA ARG A 48 -3.29 0.60 -7.49
C ARG A 48 -2.04 1.43 -7.23
N PHE A 49 -0.89 0.78 -7.26
CA PHE A 49 0.42 1.42 -7.19
C PHE A 49 1.41 0.59 -8.00
N LEU A 50 2.50 1.21 -8.42
CA LEU A 50 3.63 0.52 -9.00
C LEU A 50 4.63 0.21 -7.89
N ALA A 51 5.02 -1.07 -7.75
CA ALA A 51 6.03 -1.47 -6.77
C ALA A 51 7.44 -1.27 -7.34
N ASP A 52 7.83 -0.01 -7.56
CA ASP A 52 9.09 0.42 -8.17
C ASP A 52 10.13 0.98 -7.19
N ASN A 53 9.85 0.89 -5.89
CA ASN A 53 10.74 1.31 -4.81
C ASN A 53 11.23 0.08 -4.02
N PRO A 54 12.44 -0.45 -4.29
CA PRO A 54 13.00 -1.61 -3.57
C PRO A 54 13.15 -1.33 -2.07
N GLY A 55 12.82 -2.31 -1.24
CA GLY A 55 12.85 -2.15 0.22
C GLY A 55 11.83 -3.01 0.95
N VAL A 56 11.69 -2.74 2.26
CA VAL A 56 10.70 -3.37 3.13
C VAL A 56 9.72 -2.29 3.60
N TRP A 57 8.48 -2.35 3.13
CA TRP A 57 7.51 -1.27 3.28
C TRP A 57 6.31 -1.69 4.11
N PHE A 58 6.13 -1.01 5.23
CA PHE A 58 5.08 -1.30 6.19
C PHE A 58 3.71 -0.83 5.69
N MET A 59 2.71 -1.71 5.75
CA MET A 59 1.32 -1.39 5.45
C MET A 59 0.46 -1.75 6.64
N HIS A 60 -0.31 -0.80 7.15
CA HIS A 60 -1.08 -0.99 8.37
C HIS A 60 -2.32 -0.11 8.45
N CYS A 61 -3.24 -0.48 9.34
CA CYS A 61 -4.29 0.43 9.81
C CYS A 61 -3.63 1.58 10.59
N HIS A 62 -4.00 2.82 10.34
CA HIS A 62 -3.35 3.97 11.01
C HIS A 62 -3.89 4.25 12.43
N LEU A 63 -4.70 3.33 12.99
CA LEU A 63 -5.07 3.35 14.40
C LEU A 63 -4.03 2.54 15.16
N GLU A 64 -3.33 3.18 16.09
CA GLU A 64 -2.20 2.59 16.82
C GLU A 64 -2.58 1.29 17.55
N VAL A 65 -3.77 1.30 18.17
CA VAL A 65 -4.34 0.12 18.82
C VAL A 65 -4.54 -1.05 17.83
N HIS A 66 -5.00 -0.80 16.60
CA HIS A 66 -5.14 -1.85 15.60
C HIS A 66 -3.79 -2.31 15.02
N THR A 67 -2.82 -1.39 14.92
CA THR A 67 -1.45 -1.73 14.48
C THR A 67 -0.78 -2.66 15.49
N SER A 68 -0.88 -2.36 16.79
CA SER A 68 -0.32 -3.20 17.85
C SER A 68 -1.02 -4.55 17.97
N TRP A 69 -2.33 -4.62 17.71
CA TRP A 69 -3.08 -5.88 17.64
C TRP A 69 -2.74 -6.76 16.43
N GLY A 70 -2.03 -6.24 15.44
CA GLY A 70 -1.53 -7.03 14.30
C GLY A 70 -2.21 -6.77 12.97
N LEU A 71 -3.05 -5.73 12.83
CA LEU A 71 -3.61 -5.31 11.53
C LEU A 71 -2.55 -4.56 10.71
N LYS A 72 -1.53 -5.33 10.29
CA LYS A 72 -0.33 -4.87 9.62
C LYS A 72 0.30 -5.98 8.79
N MET A 73 1.02 -5.59 7.76
CA MET A 73 1.87 -6.47 6.94
C MET A 73 3.02 -5.65 6.35
N ALA A 74 3.96 -6.30 5.67
CA ALA A 74 5.04 -5.61 4.97
C ALA A 74 5.20 -6.12 3.54
N TRP A 75 5.39 -5.19 2.60
CA TRP A 75 5.81 -5.51 1.24
C TRP A 75 7.32 -5.64 1.20
N ILE A 76 7.82 -6.71 0.61
CA ILE A 76 9.24 -6.85 0.26
C ILE A 76 9.32 -6.63 -1.25
N VAL A 77 9.84 -5.48 -1.65
CA VAL A 77 10.05 -5.13 -3.06
C VAL A 77 11.50 -5.42 -3.38
N LEU A 78 11.72 -6.39 -4.27
CA LEU A 78 13.05 -6.85 -4.66
C LEU A 78 13.76 -5.81 -5.55
N ASP A 79 15.08 -5.89 -5.57
CA ASP A 79 15.89 -5.14 -6.51
C ASP A 79 15.48 -5.41 -7.97
N GLY A 80 15.46 -4.33 -8.76
CA GLY A 80 15.36 -4.37 -10.20
C GLY A 80 16.72 -4.56 -10.89
N LYS A 81 16.69 -4.41 -12.22
CA LYS A 81 17.85 -4.63 -13.08
C LYS A 81 18.78 -3.42 -13.13
N LEU A 82 18.22 -2.21 -13.06
CA LEU A 82 18.99 -0.98 -13.22
C LEU A 82 19.65 -0.58 -11.89
N PRO A 83 20.78 0.16 -11.93
CA PRO A 83 21.45 0.63 -10.71
C PRO A 83 20.55 1.46 -9.78
N ASN A 84 19.62 2.26 -10.34
CA ASN A 84 18.68 3.07 -9.57
C ASN A 84 17.46 2.28 -9.03
N GLN A 85 17.38 0.97 -9.31
CA GLN A 85 16.35 0.07 -8.82
C GLN A 85 16.92 -0.88 -7.77
N LYS A 86 17.91 -0.44 -6.99
CA LYS A 86 18.55 -1.25 -5.95
C LYS A 86 18.40 -0.59 -4.60
N LEU A 87 18.09 -1.38 -3.58
CA LEU A 87 18.12 -0.90 -2.20
C LEU A 87 19.56 -0.55 -1.80
N PHE A 88 19.74 0.60 -1.15
CA PHE A 88 21.04 0.98 -0.62
C PHE A 88 21.48 0.06 0.52
N PRO A 89 22.80 -0.13 0.73
CA PRO A 89 23.28 -0.84 1.91
C PRO A 89 22.83 -0.13 3.19
N PRO A 90 22.65 -0.86 4.30
CA PRO A 90 22.28 -0.27 5.57
C PRO A 90 23.33 0.75 6.04
N PRO A 91 22.92 1.83 6.72
CA PRO A 91 23.85 2.81 7.25
C PRO A 91 24.72 2.20 8.36
N ALA A 92 25.95 2.70 8.52
CA ALA A 92 26.94 2.12 9.44
C ALA A 92 26.55 2.22 10.92
N ASP A 93 25.65 3.14 11.26
CA ASP A 93 25.14 3.43 12.60
C ASP A 93 23.75 2.83 12.86
N LEU A 94 23.30 1.86 12.05
CA LEU A 94 22.01 1.19 12.24
C LEU A 94 21.93 0.60 13.67
N PRO A 95 20.87 0.91 14.46
CA PRO A 95 20.71 0.38 15.81
C PRO A 95 20.70 -1.15 15.86
N LYS A 96 21.26 -1.70 16.94
CA LYS A 96 21.26 -3.16 17.18
C LYS A 96 19.86 -3.63 17.60
N CYS A 97 19.48 -4.82 17.13
CA CYS A 97 18.26 -5.52 17.51
C CYS A 97 18.28 -5.97 18.97
#